data_AF-A0A4U9UBY9-F1
#
_entry.id   AF-A0A4U9UBY9-F1
#
_cell.length_a   1.000
_cell.length_b   1.000
_cell.length_c   1.000
_cell.angle_alpha   90.00
_cell.angle_beta   90.00
_cell.angle_gamma   90.00
#
_symmetry.space_group_name_H-M   'P 1'
#
loop_
_entity.id
_entity.type
_entity.pdbx_description
1 polymer ?
#
loop_
_entity_poly.entity_id
_entity_poly.type
_entity_poly.pdbx_seq_one_letter_code
_entity_poly.pdbx_strand_id
1 'polypeptide(L)'
;MMNIRFTLNDIPQEMQCQPGENVQQLLFTLGMHSVRNSDDGFGFAGSDAILFNGVVVNASLLIAAQLDNGVVTTAEALGSWNQLSLVQQAMVDVGIVQSGYNDAAAALILTDLLARIEEPTRAQIDDALSGLFSRDAGYQQFYQVVALAVARRNDPEFQSLAAPEFRSDLNVVGKLCPKVDAAKMVQAKPCYVEDRVARNACIIKMLRSPHPHALITHLDVSKAEALPGVVHVITHRNCPDIYYTPGGQSAPEPSPLDRRMFGQKLRHVGDRVAAVVAESEEIALAALALIDVEYQVLKPVMSIDEGDGGRSTAGTRRANSLRPRRT
;
A
#
# COMPACT_ATOMS: atom_id res chain seq x y z
N MET A 1 28.28 -12.76 2.55
CA MET A 1 28.18 -11.32 2.85
C MET A 1 29.24 -10.57 2.06
N MET A 2 28.88 -9.41 1.53
CA MET A 2 29.76 -8.52 0.79
C MET A 2 29.78 -7.15 1.47
N ASN A 3 30.95 -6.52 1.59
CA ASN A 3 31.01 -5.14 2.08
C ASN A 3 30.63 -4.19 0.94
N ILE A 4 29.73 -3.25 1.22
CA ILE A 4 29.36 -2.15 0.32
C ILE A 4 29.62 -0.81 1.01
N ARG A 5 30.03 0.18 0.22
CA ARG A 5 30.19 1.58 0.64
C ARG A 5 29.44 2.48 -0.31
N PHE A 6 28.57 3.33 0.18
CA PHE A 6 27.79 4.25 -0.66
C PHE A 6 27.44 5.51 0.11
N THR A 7 26.98 6.55 -0.58
CA THR A 7 26.50 7.77 0.07
C THR A 7 24.98 7.77 0.06
N LEU A 8 24.35 7.89 1.24
CA LEU A 8 22.90 7.97 1.39
C LEU A 8 22.54 9.36 1.94
N ASN A 9 21.81 10.16 1.16
CA ASN A 9 21.41 11.52 1.55
C ASN A 9 22.60 12.35 2.09
N ASP A 10 23.69 12.37 1.31
CA ASP A 10 24.98 13.02 1.63
C ASP A 10 25.75 12.44 2.82
N ILE A 11 25.29 11.33 3.41
CA ILE A 11 25.94 10.66 4.53
C ILE A 11 26.60 9.35 4.05
N PRO A 12 27.93 9.20 4.16
CA PRO A 12 28.61 7.95 3.85
C PRO A 12 28.10 6.78 4.70
N GLN A 13 27.90 5.64 4.06
CA GLN A 13 27.47 4.37 4.63
C GLN A 13 28.53 3.30 4.34
N GLU A 14 28.80 2.42 5.30
CA GLU A 14 29.58 1.20 5.11
C GLU A 14 28.89 0.06 5.86
N MET A 15 28.57 -1.02 5.15
CA MET A 15 27.85 -2.16 5.74
C MET A 15 28.08 -3.47 4.98
N GLN A 16 27.69 -4.57 5.61
CA GLN A 16 27.64 -5.89 5.00
C GLN A 16 26.25 -6.16 4.46
N CYS A 17 26.16 -6.61 3.21
CA CYS A 17 24.92 -7.06 2.59
C CYS A 17 24.97 -8.55 2.24
N GLN A 18 23.82 -9.20 2.15
CA GLN A 18 23.70 -10.55 1.62
C GLN A 18 23.67 -10.53 0.08
N PRO A 19 24.15 -11.60 -0.59
CA PRO A 19 23.93 -11.76 -2.02
C PRO A 19 22.43 -11.72 -2.35
N GLY A 20 22.03 -10.84 -3.27
CA GLY A 20 20.63 -10.68 -3.67
C GLY A 20 19.75 -9.89 -2.70
N GLU A 21 20.31 -9.31 -1.64
CA GLU A 21 19.56 -8.43 -0.73
C GLU A 21 18.96 -7.26 -1.51
N ASN A 22 17.66 -7.02 -1.33
CA ASN A 22 16.91 -6.02 -2.09
C ASN A 22 17.18 -4.60 -1.57
N VAL A 23 17.38 -3.63 -2.47
CA VAL A 23 17.67 -2.23 -2.06
C VAL A 23 16.50 -1.58 -1.33
N GLN A 24 15.25 -1.82 -1.74
CA GLN A 24 14.08 -1.27 -1.04
C GLN A 24 14.07 -1.74 0.41
N GLN A 25 14.25 -3.05 0.65
CA GLN A 25 14.28 -3.61 1.99
C GLN A 25 15.46 -3.09 2.83
N LEU A 26 16.64 -2.96 2.21
CA LEU A 26 17.83 -2.40 2.85
C LEU A 26 17.59 -0.95 3.30
N LEU A 27 17.16 -0.07 2.37
CA LEU A 27 16.92 1.34 2.66
C LEU A 27 15.81 1.53 3.70
N PHE A 28 14.75 0.73 3.62
CA PHE A 28 13.68 0.76 4.62
C PHE A 28 14.19 0.36 6.01
N THR A 29 15.08 -0.64 6.10
CA THR A 29 15.72 -1.07 7.37
C THR A 29 16.64 -0.01 7.95
N LEU A 30 17.25 0.82 7.10
CA LEU A 30 18.03 2.02 7.46
C LEU A 30 17.14 3.21 7.85
N GLY A 31 15.81 3.06 7.82
CA GLY A 31 14.84 4.07 8.22
C GLY A 31 14.40 5.03 7.11
N MET A 32 14.71 4.71 5.84
CA MET A 32 14.22 5.47 4.69
C MET A 32 12.79 5.04 4.36
N HIS A 33 11.84 5.51 5.16
CA HIS A 33 10.42 5.18 5.04
C HIS A 33 9.77 5.74 3.76
N SER A 34 10.44 6.60 2.99
CA SER A 34 9.97 7.00 1.66
C SER A 34 10.06 5.89 0.63
N VAL A 35 10.91 4.88 0.86
CA VAL A 35 11.20 3.80 -0.09
C VAL A 35 10.24 2.62 0.18
N ARG A 36 8.98 2.77 -0.24
CA ARG A 36 7.85 1.89 0.14
C ARG A 36 7.70 0.66 -0.75
N ASN A 37 7.29 -0.47 -0.18
CA ASN A 37 6.89 -1.65 -0.96
C ASN A 37 5.36 -1.70 -1.12
N SER A 38 4.83 -1.25 -2.27
CA SER A 38 3.38 -1.27 -2.56
C SER A 38 2.95 -2.35 -3.55
N ASP A 39 3.90 -3.01 -4.20
CA ASP A 39 3.65 -3.91 -5.32
C ASP A 39 4.46 -5.20 -5.22
N ASP A 40 4.83 -5.62 -4.01
CA ASP A 40 5.58 -6.86 -3.74
C ASP A 40 6.87 -6.99 -4.59
N GLY A 41 7.48 -5.86 -4.97
CA GLY A 41 8.71 -5.80 -5.75
C GLY A 41 8.53 -6.06 -7.25
N PHE A 42 7.30 -6.01 -7.77
CA PHE A 42 7.05 -6.09 -9.22
C PHE A 42 7.50 -4.82 -9.97
N GLY A 43 7.63 -3.68 -9.27
CA GLY A 43 8.20 -2.44 -9.79
C GLY A 43 7.30 -1.67 -10.75
N PHE A 44 5.98 -1.80 -10.66
CA PHE A 44 5.01 -1.06 -11.48
C PHE A 44 4.40 0.15 -10.74
N ALA A 45 4.47 0.19 -9.40
CA ALA A 45 3.82 1.23 -8.61
C ALA A 45 4.72 2.46 -8.39
N GLY A 46 6.04 2.29 -8.30
CA GLY A 46 7.03 3.36 -8.16
C GLY A 46 7.06 4.04 -6.79
N SER A 47 6.42 3.46 -5.79
CA SER A 47 6.41 4.00 -4.41
C SER A 47 7.77 3.93 -3.71
N ASP A 48 8.70 3.19 -4.29
CA ASP A 48 10.08 2.96 -3.86
C ASP A 48 11.10 3.75 -4.70
N ALA A 49 10.66 4.80 -5.39
CA ALA A 49 11.53 5.63 -6.21
C ALA A 49 12.67 6.24 -5.37
N ILE A 50 13.88 6.10 -5.88
CA ILE A 50 15.11 6.74 -5.37
C ILE A 50 15.83 7.43 -6.53
N LEU A 51 16.66 8.41 -6.21
CA LEU A 51 17.69 8.87 -7.14
C LEU A 51 18.95 8.06 -6.88
N PHE A 52 19.36 7.25 -7.85
CA PHE A 52 20.61 6.52 -7.82
C PHE A 52 21.56 7.08 -8.89
N ASN A 53 22.69 7.65 -8.45
CA ASN A 53 23.64 8.35 -9.31
C ASN A 53 23.00 9.41 -10.23
N GLY A 54 22.00 10.13 -9.69
CA GLY A 54 21.28 11.19 -10.42
C GLY A 54 20.19 10.69 -11.37
N VAL A 55 19.83 9.41 -11.32
CA VAL A 55 18.75 8.83 -12.14
C VAL A 55 17.65 8.28 -11.24
N VAL A 56 16.39 8.61 -11.55
CA VAL A 56 15.22 8.03 -10.85
C VAL A 56 15.10 6.55 -11.22
N VAL A 57 15.10 5.69 -10.21
CA VAL A 57 14.95 4.24 -10.35
C VAL A 57 14.10 3.66 -9.21
N ASN A 58 13.49 2.49 -9.42
CA ASN A 58 12.75 1.77 -8.37
C ASN A 58 13.74 0.90 -7.57
N ALA A 59 13.84 1.16 -6.27
CA ALA A 59 14.76 0.45 -5.39
C ALA A 59 14.52 -1.07 -5.35
N SER A 60 13.28 -1.52 -5.46
CA SER A 60 12.90 -2.94 -5.47
C SER A 60 13.47 -3.72 -6.65
N LEU A 61 13.86 -3.04 -7.73
CA LEU A 61 14.45 -3.65 -8.92
C LEU A 61 15.99 -3.74 -8.86
N LEU A 62 16.58 -3.34 -7.73
CA LEU A 62 18.02 -3.36 -7.50
C LEU A 62 18.39 -4.33 -6.39
N ILE A 63 19.61 -4.88 -6.48
CA ILE A 63 20.27 -5.59 -5.39
C ILE A 63 21.28 -4.67 -4.69
N ALA A 64 21.41 -4.80 -3.36
CA ALA A 64 22.25 -3.96 -2.49
C ALA A 64 23.70 -3.83 -2.98
N ALA A 65 24.23 -4.90 -3.58
CA ALA A 65 25.55 -4.92 -4.18
C ALA A 65 25.78 -3.84 -5.25
N GLN A 66 24.73 -3.43 -5.97
CA GLN A 66 24.81 -2.39 -7.00
C GLN A 66 25.02 -0.99 -6.42
N LEU A 67 24.74 -0.78 -5.14
CA LEU A 67 24.93 0.53 -4.50
C LEU A 67 26.40 0.87 -4.27
N ASP A 68 27.30 -0.11 -4.33
CA ASP A 68 28.71 0.09 -4.01
C ASP A 68 29.35 1.21 -4.84
N ASN A 69 30.03 2.13 -4.15
CA ASN A 69 30.59 3.39 -4.62
C ASN A 69 29.58 4.37 -5.27
N GLY A 70 28.28 4.16 -5.06
CA GLY A 70 27.21 5.00 -5.59
C GLY A 70 26.69 6.06 -4.62
N VAL A 71 25.81 6.91 -5.15
CA VAL A 71 25.08 7.94 -4.40
C VAL A 71 23.58 7.67 -4.50
N VAL A 72 22.92 7.62 -3.35
CA VAL A 72 21.48 7.43 -3.20
C VAL A 72 20.87 8.66 -2.55
N THR A 73 19.85 9.23 -3.17
CA THR A 73 19.01 10.27 -2.56
C THR A 73 17.57 9.77 -2.48
N THR A 74 16.98 9.89 -1.30
CA THR A 74 15.58 9.54 -1.00
C THR A 74 14.80 10.81 -0.65
N ALA A 75 13.47 10.69 -0.47
CA ALA A 75 12.63 11.85 -0.18
C ALA A 75 12.95 12.52 1.18
N GLU A 76 13.58 11.78 2.10
CA GLU A 76 14.05 12.28 3.39
C GLU A 76 15.07 13.42 3.25
N ALA A 77 15.78 13.53 2.13
CA ALA A 77 16.75 14.60 1.88
C ALA A 77 16.11 15.92 1.38
N LEU A 78 14.83 15.91 0.98
CA LEU A 78 14.23 17.06 0.31
C LEU A 78 13.95 18.23 1.25
N GLY A 79 13.55 17.92 2.48
CA GLY A 79 13.20 18.91 3.50
C GLY A 79 14.34 19.17 4.47
N SER A 80 14.15 20.19 5.31
CA SER A 80 15.02 20.42 6.48
C SER A 80 14.22 20.18 7.76
N TRP A 81 14.88 20.26 8.92
CA TRP A 81 14.20 20.06 10.20
C TRP A 81 13.01 21.03 10.33
N ASN A 82 11.81 20.47 10.40
CA ASN A 82 10.55 21.20 10.53
C ASN A 82 10.20 22.13 9.35
N GLN A 83 10.76 21.90 8.15
CA GLN A 83 10.40 22.65 6.95
C GLN A 83 10.22 21.71 5.75
N LEU A 84 9.20 22.00 4.94
CA LEU A 84 8.96 21.31 3.68
C LEU A 84 9.88 21.89 2.60
N SER A 85 10.30 21.04 1.66
CA SER A 85 10.90 21.50 0.41
C SER A 85 9.89 22.33 -0.40
N LEU A 86 10.39 23.09 -1.39
CA LEU A 86 9.54 23.83 -2.33
C LEU A 86 8.43 22.96 -2.94
N VAL A 87 8.80 21.76 -3.41
CA VAL A 87 7.86 20.81 -4.03
C VAL A 87 6.91 20.23 -2.98
N GLN A 88 7.42 19.83 -1.81
CA GLN A 88 6.59 19.30 -0.73
C GLN A 88 5.54 20.33 -0.26
N GLN A 89 5.93 21.59 -0.11
CA GLN A 89 4.99 22.66 0.25
C GLN A 89 3.96 22.91 -0.85
N ALA A 90 4.37 22.91 -2.13
CA ALA A 90 3.44 23.03 -3.25
C ALA A 90 2.44 21.87 -3.30
N MET A 91 2.85 20.63 -3.01
CA MET A 91 1.96 19.47 -2.89
C MET A 91 0.91 19.67 -1.80
N VAL A 92 1.32 20.15 -0.63
CA VAL A 92 0.40 20.43 0.49
C VAL A 92 -0.61 21.52 0.11
N ASP A 93 -0.16 22.61 -0.50
CA ASP A 93 -1.02 23.78 -0.79
C ASP A 93 -1.99 23.54 -1.96
N VAL A 94 -1.59 22.73 -2.94
CA VAL A 94 -2.49 22.27 -4.02
C VAL A 94 -3.51 21.26 -3.49
N GLY A 95 -3.25 20.63 -2.34
CA GLY A 95 -4.14 19.63 -1.75
C GLY A 95 -4.08 18.29 -2.46
N ILE A 96 -2.94 17.93 -3.04
CA ILE A 96 -2.76 16.63 -3.69
C ILE A 96 -2.63 15.48 -2.68
N VAL A 97 -2.16 15.80 -1.47
CA VAL A 97 -1.86 14.83 -0.41
C VAL A 97 -3.15 14.22 0.15
N GLN A 98 -3.47 13.00 -0.29
CA GLN A 98 -4.66 12.26 0.11
C GLN A 98 -4.33 11.08 1.01
N SER A 99 -4.14 9.87 0.46
CA SER A 99 -3.69 8.72 1.23
C SER A 99 -2.23 8.90 1.66
N GLY A 100 -1.45 9.52 0.77
CA GLY A 100 -0.08 9.95 0.99
C GLY A 100 0.98 8.89 0.71
N TYR A 101 0.61 7.69 0.27
CA TYR A 101 1.53 6.54 0.23
C TYR A 101 2.67 6.76 -0.77
N ASN A 102 2.36 7.44 -1.88
CA ASN A 102 3.27 7.68 -3.00
C ASN A 102 3.80 9.13 -3.04
N ASP A 103 3.39 9.97 -2.09
CA ASP A 103 3.67 11.41 -2.15
C ASP A 103 5.15 11.74 -1.96
N ALA A 104 5.86 10.96 -1.14
CA ALA A 104 7.29 11.13 -0.95
C ALA A 104 8.07 10.82 -2.25
N ALA A 105 7.71 9.72 -2.93
CA ALA A 105 8.26 9.38 -4.24
C ALA A 105 7.92 10.45 -5.30
N ALA A 106 6.68 10.93 -5.33
CA ALA A 106 6.29 12.02 -6.21
C ALA A 106 7.10 13.30 -5.95
N ALA A 107 7.28 13.67 -4.68
CA ALA A 107 8.07 14.84 -4.30
C ALA A 107 9.52 14.72 -4.77
N LEU A 108 10.13 13.53 -4.65
CA LEU A 108 11.49 13.26 -5.11
C LEU A 108 11.60 13.40 -6.64
N ILE A 109 10.71 12.74 -7.38
CA ILE A 109 10.64 12.76 -8.85
C ILE A 109 10.46 14.19 -9.37
N LEU A 110 9.50 14.94 -8.80
CA LEU A 110 9.22 16.31 -9.23
C LEU A 110 10.34 17.27 -8.85
N THR A 111 11.03 17.03 -7.72
CA THR A 111 12.21 17.82 -7.35
C THR A 111 13.35 17.58 -8.35
N ASP A 112 13.60 16.33 -8.74
CA ASP A 112 14.58 16.01 -9.80
C ASP A 112 14.22 16.67 -11.13
N LEU A 113 12.96 16.53 -11.57
CA LEU A 113 12.48 17.14 -12.81
C LEU A 113 12.74 18.65 -12.82
N LEU A 114 12.38 19.32 -11.73
CA LEU A 114 12.54 20.77 -11.61
C LEU A 114 14.01 21.18 -11.47
N ALA A 115 14.90 20.32 -10.97
CA ALA A 115 16.34 20.58 -10.96
C ALA A 115 16.94 20.53 -12.38
N ARG A 116 16.38 19.70 -13.27
CA ARG A 116 16.84 19.54 -14.65
C ARG A 116 16.19 20.52 -15.63
N ILE A 117 14.94 20.93 -15.37
CA ILE A 117 14.13 21.73 -16.29
C ILE A 117 13.44 22.86 -15.50
N GLU A 118 13.74 24.09 -15.89
CA GLU A 118 13.23 25.29 -15.19
C GLU A 118 11.70 25.41 -15.28
N GLU A 119 11.15 25.22 -16.48
CA GLU A 119 9.71 25.26 -16.78
C GLU A 119 9.28 24.01 -17.59
N PRO A 120 9.05 22.86 -16.94
CA PRO A 120 8.72 21.64 -17.64
C PRO A 120 7.31 21.69 -18.28
N THR A 121 7.22 21.18 -19.50
CA THR A 121 5.96 20.97 -20.21
C THR A 121 5.14 19.83 -19.60
N ARG A 122 3.84 19.77 -19.90
CA ARG A 122 3.00 18.63 -19.47
C ARG A 122 3.55 17.28 -19.88
N ALA A 123 4.05 17.14 -21.10
CA ALA A 123 4.64 15.88 -21.57
C ALA A 123 5.89 15.47 -20.78
N GLN A 124 6.71 16.43 -20.33
CA GLN A 124 7.87 16.14 -19.47
C GLN A 124 7.46 15.77 -18.05
N ILE A 125 6.36 16.34 -17.54
CA ILE A 125 5.77 15.96 -16.25
C ILE A 125 5.18 14.55 -16.34
N ASP A 126 4.49 14.22 -17.43
CA ASP A 126 3.93 12.90 -17.70
C ASP A 126 5.02 11.83 -17.77
N ASP A 127 6.10 12.11 -18.51
CA ASP A 127 7.25 11.23 -18.63
C ASP A 127 7.91 10.97 -17.27
N ALA A 128 8.18 12.03 -16.50
CA ALA A 128 8.77 11.92 -15.17
C ALA A 128 7.92 11.09 -14.20
N LEU A 129 6.59 11.22 -14.25
CA LEU A 129 5.65 10.50 -13.39
C LEU A 129 5.20 9.15 -13.98
N SER A 130 5.67 8.76 -15.16
CA SER A 130 5.21 7.55 -15.86
C SER A 130 5.46 6.26 -15.08
N GLY A 131 6.50 6.26 -14.24
CA GLY A 131 6.81 5.14 -13.34
C GLY A 131 6.07 5.18 -12.00
N LEU A 132 5.24 6.21 -11.73
CA LEU A 132 4.54 6.38 -10.46
C LEU A 132 3.03 6.21 -10.64
N PHE A 133 2.49 5.16 -10.03
CA PHE A 133 1.06 4.91 -10.02
C PHE A 133 0.39 5.62 -8.83
N SER A 134 -0.47 6.61 -9.07
CA SER A 134 -1.30 7.23 -8.02
C SER A 134 -2.76 6.84 -8.20
N ARG A 135 -3.38 6.32 -7.14
CA ARG A 135 -4.79 5.87 -7.16
C ARG A 135 -5.75 6.84 -6.48
N ASP A 136 -5.22 7.76 -5.69
CA ASP A 136 -5.96 8.76 -4.95
C ASP A 136 -6.02 10.11 -5.69
N ALA A 137 -4.93 10.54 -6.33
CA ALA A 137 -4.92 11.74 -7.15
C ALA A 137 -5.33 11.46 -8.62
N GLY A 138 -6.04 12.40 -9.24
CA GLY A 138 -6.46 12.33 -10.65
C GLY A 138 -5.40 12.84 -11.63
N TYR A 139 -4.12 12.86 -11.23
CA TYR A 139 -2.95 13.43 -11.92
C TYR A 139 -2.97 14.95 -12.22
N GLN A 140 -4.14 15.56 -12.45
CA GLN A 140 -4.25 16.97 -12.81
C GLN A 140 -3.60 17.91 -11.77
N GLN A 141 -3.66 17.54 -10.48
CA GLN A 141 -3.03 18.28 -9.40
C GLN A 141 -1.51 18.30 -9.49
N PHE A 142 -0.84 17.29 -10.06
CA PHE A 142 0.62 17.31 -10.20
C PHE A 142 1.08 18.45 -11.12
N TYR A 143 0.36 18.75 -12.20
CA TYR A 143 0.67 19.91 -13.02
C TYR A 143 0.49 21.23 -12.26
N GLN A 144 -0.50 21.30 -11.36
CA GLN A 144 -0.70 22.47 -10.51
C GLN A 144 0.42 22.61 -9.47
N VAL A 145 0.90 21.50 -8.91
CA VAL A 145 2.07 21.47 -8.02
C VAL A 145 3.30 22.00 -8.73
N VAL A 146 3.57 21.51 -9.94
CA VAL A 146 4.71 21.96 -10.74
C VAL A 146 4.58 23.44 -11.09
N ALA A 147 3.42 23.89 -11.56
CA ALA A 147 3.18 25.29 -11.87
C ALA A 147 3.37 26.19 -10.63
N LEU A 148 2.86 25.77 -9.47
CA LEU A 148 3.02 26.50 -8.21
C LEU A 148 4.49 26.54 -7.76
N ALA A 149 5.21 25.42 -7.86
CA ALA A 149 6.62 25.35 -7.52
C ALA A 149 7.47 26.25 -8.43
N VAL A 150 7.19 26.28 -9.74
CA VAL A 150 7.85 27.18 -10.70
C VAL A 150 7.59 28.64 -10.35
N ALA A 151 6.33 29.03 -10.12
CA ALA A 151 6.00 30.40 -9.71
C ALA A 151 6.76 30.82 -8.43
N ARG A 152 6.83 29.92 -7.45
CA ARG A 152 7.49 30.16 -6.16
C ARG A 152 9.00 30.22 -6.18
N ARG A 153 9.65 29.77 -7.26
CA ARG A 153 11.09 30.02 -7.47
C ARG A 153 11.39 31.50 -7.64
N ASN A 154 10.49 32.22 -8.30
CA ASN A 154 10.64 33.63 -8.62
C ASN A 154 9.94 34.54 -7.60
N ASP A 155 8.81 34.07 -7.05
CA ASP A 155 8.04 34.77 -6.03
C ASP A 155 7.68 33.80 -4.89
N PRO A 156 8.52 33.66 -3.86
CA PRO A 156 8.30 32.70 -2.76
C PRO A 156 6.95 32.82 -2.06
N GLU A 157 6.35 34.01 -2.07
CA GLU A 157 5.04 34.29 -1.45
C GLU A 157 3.86 34.05 -2.39
N PHE A 158 4.11 33.60 -3.63
CA PHE A 158 3.06 33.36 -4.61
C PHE A 158 2.02 32.36 -4.07
N GLN A 159 0.77 32.81 -4.09
CA GLN A 159 -0.39 32.00 -3.72
C GLN A 159 -1.22 31.68 -4.96
N SER A 160 -1.47 30.40 -5.19
CA SER A 160 -2.44 29.94 -6.19
C SER A 160 -3.70 29.45 -5.48
N LEU A 161 -4.86 29.97 -5.89
CA LEU A 161 -6.13 29.40 -5.47
C LEU A 161 -6.40 28.14 -6.30
N ALA A 162 -6.05 26.97 -5.74
CA ALA A 162 -6.39 25.67 -6.33
C ALA A 162 -7.92 25.47 -6.42
N ALA A 163 -8.68 26.15 -5.55
CA ALA A 163 -10.15 26.16 -5.54
C ALA A 163 -10.69 27.50 -5.00
N PRO A 164 -11.90 27.92 -5.40
CA PRO A 164 -12.54 29.11 -4.87
C PRO A 164 -13.04 28.91 -3.44
N GLU A 165 -12.93 29.94 -2.61
CA GLU A 165 -13.61 30.01 -1.31
C GLU A 165 -15.04 30.55 -1.47
N PHE A 166 -16.00 30.06 -0.68
CA PHE A 166 -17.43 30.43 -0.86
C PHE A 166 -18.22 30.67 0.44
N ARG A 167 -17.55 30.79 1.59
CA ARG A 167 -18.18 31.10 2.89
C ARG A 167 -17.39 32.18 3.63
N SER A 168 -17.57 33.43 3.23
CA SER A 168 -16.90 34.58 3.86
C SER A 168 -17.35 34.81 5.30
N ASP A 169 -18.50 34.25 5.70
CA ASP A 169 -19.06 34.30 7.05
C ASP A 169 -18.38 33.32 8.02
N LEU A 170 -17.57 32.37 7.53
CA LEU A 170 -16.93 31.34 8.32
C LEU A 170 -15.41 31.34 8.16
N ASN A 171 -14.72 30.84 9.19
CA ASN A 171 -13.25 30.81 9.23
C ASN A 171 -12.64 29.51 8.68
N VAL A 172 -13.40 28.41 8.57
CA VAL A 172 -12.87 27.07 8.23
C VAL A 172 -13.67 26.39 7.12
N VAL A 173 -14.99 26.33 7.26
CA VAL A 173 -15.86 25.68 6.27
C VAL A 173 -15.90 26.53 5.01
N GLY A 174 -15.64 25.93 3.85
CA GLY A 174 -15.60 26.64 2.55
C GLY A 174 -14.33 27.47 2.33
N LYS A 175 -13.27 27.19 3.10
CA LYS A 175 -11.94 27.81 3.02
C LYS A 175 -10.90 26.81 2.54
N LEU A 176 -9.85 27.30 1.88
CA LEU A 176 -8.71 26.46 1.53
C LEU A 176 -7.86 26.25 2.79
N CYS A 177 -7.79 25.01 3.27
CA CYS A 177 -7.00 24.67 4.45
C CYS A 177 -6.20 23.38 4.16
N PRO A 178 -4.89 23.37 4.43
CA PRO A 178 -4.09 22.16 4.32
C PRO A 178 -4.65 21.02 5.17
N LYS A 179 -4.59 19.80 4.64
CA LYS A 179 -4.92 18.59 5.40
C LYS A 179 -3.93 18.44 6.57
N VAL A 180 -4.45 18.18 7.77
CA VAL A 180 -3.70 18.23 9.04
C VAL A 180 -2.46 17.33 9.10
N ASP A 181 -2.47 16.21 8.38
CA ASP A 181 -1.40 15.22 8.34
C ASP A 181 -0.57 15.28 7.04
N ALA A 182 -0.85 16.22 6.12
CA ALA A 182 -0.21 16.26 4.81
C ALA A 182 1.29 16.48 4.88
N ALA A 183 1.74 17.42 5.72
CA ALA A 183 3.16 17.67 5.94
C ALA A 183 3.90 16.41 6.45
N LYS A 184 3.24 15.59 7.26
CA LYS A 184 3.80 14.35 7.77
C LYS A 184 3.97 13.32 6.65
N MET A 185 2.95 13.16 5.81
CA MET A 185 2.92 12.19 4.72
C MET A 185 3.96 12.52 3.64
N VAL A 186 4.00 13.77 3.17
CA VAL A 186 4.91 14.20 2.08
C VAL A 186 6.39 14.17 2.49
N GLN A 187 6.68 14.24 3.79
CA GLN A 187 8.03 14.08 4.36
C GLN A 187 8.41 12.61 4.64
N ALA A 188 7.56 11.65 4.27
CA ALA A 188 7.72 10.23 4.61
C ALA A 188 7.89 9.95 6.11
N LYS A 189 7.36 10.81 6.98
CA LYS A 189 7.39 10.54 8.43
C LYS A 189 6.49 9.34 8.76
N PRO A 190 6.84 8.51 9.76
CA PRO A 190 6.07 7.31 10.15
C PRO A 190 4.55 7.54 10.29
N CYS A 191 3.76 7.11 9.30
CA CYS A 191 2.31 7.31 9.27
C CYS A 191 1.50 6.10 8.82
N TYR A 192 2.13 5.04 8.34
CA TYR A 192 1.48 3.80 7.96
C TYR A 192 1.71 2.68 8.98
N VAL A 193 1.06 1.54 8.76
CA VAL A 193 1.11 0.41 9.70
C VAL A 193 2.51 -0.18 9.74
N GLU A 194 3.14 -0.37 8.57
CA GLU A 194 4.47 -0.94 8.43
C GLU A 194 5.56 -0.11 9.12
N ASP A 195 5.37 1.21 9.25
CA ASP A 195 6.29 2.09 9.98
C ASP A 195 6.30 1.83 11.50
N ARG A 196 5.28 1.11 11.99
CA ARG A 196 5.02 0.89 13.42
C ARG A 196 5.17 -0.57 13.82
N VAL A 197 5.55 -1.44 12.88
CA VAL A 197 5.78 -2.86 13.16
C VAL A 197 7.12 -3.00 13.88
N ALA A 198 7.12 -3.65 15.04
CA ALA A 198 8.36 -3.95 15.76
C ALA A 198 9.23 -4.92 14.97
N ARG A 199 10.55 -4.74 14.98
CA ARG A 199 11.51 -5.57 14.22
C ARG A 199 11.45 -7.07 14.60
N ASN A 200 10.97 -7.38 15.79
CA ASN A 200 10.82 -8.75 16.31
C ASN A 200 9.38 -9.26 16.26
N ALA A 201 8.48 -8.59 15.53
CA ALA A 201 7.11 -9.07 15.35
C ALA A 201 7.11 -10.35 14.50
N CYS A 202 6.28 -11.33 14.87
CA CYS A 202 6.08 -12.52 14.04
C CYS A 202 5.38 -12.15 12.73
N ILE A 203 5.70 -12.88 11.67
CA ILE A 203 5.10 -12.75 10.35
C ILE A 203 3.96 -13.76 10.23
N ILE A 204 2.84 -13.31 9.66
CA ILE A 204 1.71 -14.19 9.33
C ILE A 204 1.55 -14.30 7.81
N LYS A 205 1.51 -15.54 7.29
CA LYS A 205 1.23 -15.82 5.86
C LYS A 205 0.06 -16.78 5.73
N MET A 206 -0.75 -16.60 4.68
CA MET A 206 -1.97 -17.38 4.47
C MET A 206 -1.78 -18.41 3.37
N LEU A 207 -2.17 -19.66 3.66
CA LEU A 207 -2.51 -20.62 2.62
C LEU A 207 -3.91 -20.25 2.11
N ARG A 208 -3.99 -19.93 0.83
CA ARG A 208 -5.24 -19.50 0.18
C ARG A 208 -5.77 -20.57 -0.76
N SER A 209 -7.09 -20.65 -0.88
CA SER A 209 -7.74 -21.58 -1.79
C SER A 209 -7.37 -21.28 -3.24
N PRO A 210 -6.91 -22.28 -4.01
CA PRO A 210 -6.75 -22.15 -5.46
C PRO A 210 -8.09 -22.34 -6.20
N HIS A 211 -9.18 -22.67 -5.50
CA HIS A 211 -10.46 -23.06 -6.10
C HIS A 211 -11.55 -22.01 -5.86
N PRO A 212 -12.41 -21.73 -6.86
CA PRO A 212 -13.52 -20.79 -6.70
C PRO A 212 -14.62 -21.35 -5.79
N HIS A 213 -14.72 -22.66 -5.63
CA HIS A 213 -15.67 -23.31 -4.73
C HIS A 213 -15.18 -24.71 -4.39
N ALA A 214 -14.95 -25.00 -3.11
CA ALA A 214 -14.46 -26.31 -2.68
C ALA A 214 -14.81 -26.61 -1.22
N LEU A 215 -14.77 -27.89 -0.85
CA LEU A 215 -14.79 -28.34 0.55
C LEU A 215 -13.44 -28.98 0.87
N ILE A 216 -12.82 -28.59 1.99
CA ILE A 216 -11.63 -29.25 2.50
C ILE A 216 -12.02 -30.64 3.02
N THR A 217 -11.54 -31.69 2.35
CA THR A 217 -11.78 -33.09 2.73
C THR A 217 -10.67 -33.62 3.63
N HIS A 218 -9.44 -33.16 3.41
CA HIS A 218 -8.28 -33.48 4.23
C HIS A 218 -7.44 -32.22 4.47
N LEU A 219 -6.83 -32.14 5.66
CA LEU A 219 -5.89 -31.07 6.03
C LEU A 219 -4.94 -31.63 7.09
N ASP A 220 -3.65 -31.65 6.78
CA ASP A 220 -2.56 -31.98 7.71
C ASP A 220 -1.56 -30.81 7.75
N VAL A 221 -1.35 -30.28 8.95
CA VAL A 221 -0.44 -29.17 9.23
C VAL A 221 0.74 -29.60 10.08
N SER A 222 0.86 -30.89 10.42
CA SER A 222 1.83 -31.40 11.39
C SER A 222 3.29 -31.09 11.00
N LYS A 223 3.63 -31.20 9.71
CA LYS A 223 4.96 -30.85 9.20
C LYS A 223 5.26 -29.35 9.30
N ALA A 224 4.26 -28.51 9.06
CA ALA A 224 4.38 -27.07 9.19
C ALA A 224 4.54 -26.66 10.67
N GLU A 225 3.74 -27.25 11.57
CA GLU A 225 3.84 -27.02 13.02
C GLU A 225 5.18 -27.47 13.60
N ALA A 226 5.79 -28.52 13.05
CA ALA A 226 7.08 -29.04 13.50
C ALA A 226 8.29 -28.25 12.97
N LEU A 227 8.11 -27.31 12.03
CA LEU A 227 9.22 -26.54 11.46
C LEU A 227 9.78 -25.53 12.47
N PRO A 228 11.09 -25.55 12.77
CA PRO A 228 11.68 -24.59 13.70
C PRO A 228 11.41 -23.13 13.30
N GLY A 229 11.03 -22.31 14.26
CA GLY A 229 10.65 -20.90 14.06
C GLY A 229 9.18 -20.68 13.66
N VAL A 230 8.40 -21.74 13.44
CA VAL A 230 6.93 -21.63 13.39
C VAL A 230 6.39 -21.51 14.81
N VAL A 231 5.61 -20.46 15.04
CA VAL A 231 4.99 -20.15 16.34
C VAL A 231 3.61 -20.79 16.43
N HIS A 232 2.82 -20.72 15.36
CA HIS A 232 1.48 -21.30 15.35
C HIS A 232 0.93 -21.52 13.93
N VAL A 233 0.07 -22.51 13.75
CA VAL A 233 -0.72 -22.72 12.53
C VAL A 233 -2.21 -22.66 12.85
N ILE A 234 -2.91 -21.70 12.25
CA ILE A 234 -4.35 -21.46 12.47
C ILE A 234 -5.14 -22.07 11.33
N THR A 235 -6.18 -22.84 11.65
CA THR A 235 -7.06 -23.52 10.70
C THR A 235 -8.52 -23.44 11.17
N HIS A 236 -9.44 -23.98 10.37
CA HIS A 236 -10.84 -24.14 10.78
C HIS A 236 -11.03 -25.04 12.02
N ARG A 237 -10.01 -25.81 12.43
CA ARG A 237 -10.09 -26.74 13.57
C ARG A 237 -9.75 -26.10 14.92
N ASN A 238 -9.05 -24.96 14.93
CA ASN A 238 -8.53 -24.35 16.15
C ASN A 238 -8.84 -22.83 16.27
N CYS A 239 -9.73 -22.29 15.43
CA CYS A 239 -10.25 -20.93 15.55
C CYS A 239 -11.73 -20.93 15.99
N PRO A 240 -12.28 -19.81 16.50
CA PRO A 240 -13.69 -19.71 16.86
C PRO A 240 -14.62 -20.07 15.68
N ASP A 241 -15.54 -21.01 15.91
CA ASP A 241 -16.50 -21.46 14.89
C ASP A 241 -17.75 -20.56 14.83
N ILE A 242 -17.54 -19.26 14.65
CA ILE A 242 -18.58 -18.23 14.70
C ILE A 242 -18.76 -17.60 13.34
N TYR A 243 -20.02 -17.46 12.92
CA TYR A 243 -20.36 -16.68 11.74
C TYR A 243 -20.31 -15.19 12.04
N TYR A 244 -19.67 -14.43 11.17
CA TYR A 244 -19.63 -12.97 11.18
C TYR A 244 -19.85 -12.44 9.77
N THR A 245 -20.10 -11.14 9.65
CA THR A 245 -20.13 -10.45 8.37
C THR A 245 -18.92 -9.51 8.24
N PRO A 246 -18.25 -9.47 7.07
CA PRO A 246 -17.18 -8.52 6.83
C PRO A 246 -17.71 -7.10 6.51
N GLY A 247 -19.03 -6.91 6.42
CA GLY A 247 -19.66 -5.66 6.00
C GLY A 247 -19.36 -4.46 6.90
N GLY A 248 -18.97 -4.71 8.16
CA GLY A 248 -18.46 -3.69 9.07
C GLY A 248 -19.47 -2.59 9.41
N GLN A 249 -20.78 -2.86 9.36
CA GLN A 249 -21.79 -1.86 9.68
C GLN A 249 -22.05 -1.80 11.19
N SER A 250 -22.54 -0.65 11.65
CA SER A 250 -22.95 -0.49 13.05
C SER A 250 -24.15 -1.36 13.38
N ALA A 251 -24.22 -1.85 14.61
CA ALA A 251 -25.37 -2.62 15.08
C ALA A 251 -26.66 -1.76 15.09
N PRO A 252 -27.82 -2.31 14.69
CA PRO A 252 -28.03 -3.67 14.19
C PRO A 252 -27.53 -3.86 12.76
N GLU A 253 -26.69 -4.87 12.54
CA GLU A 253 -26.08 -5.18 11.24
C GLU A 253 -27.11 -5.93 10.36
N PRO A 254 -27.57 -5.33 9.25
CA PRO A 254 -28.59 -5.91 8.40
C PRO A 254 -28.07 -7.01 7.46
N SER A 255 -26.74 -7.15 7.30
CA SER A 255 -26.13 -8.10 6.38
C SER A 255 -26.15 -9.54 6.92
N PRO A 256 -26.22 -10.56 6.05
CA PRO A 256 -26.11 -11.95 6.46
C PRO A 256 -24.78 -12.26 7.16
N LEU A 257 -24.82 -13.11 8.20
CA LEU A 257 -23.62 -13.70 8.82
C LEU A 257 -23.15 -14.87 7.95
N ASP A 258 -22.28 -14.59 6.98
CA ASP A 258 -21.95 -15.49 5.88
C ASP A 258 -20.49 -15.96 5.86
N ARG A 259 -19.64 -15.44 6.75
CA ARG A 259 -18.21 -15.80 6.85
C ARG A 259 -17.85 -16.38 8.21
N ARG A 260 -16.88 -17.29 8.20
CA ARG A 260 -16.12 -17.75 9.37
C ARG A 260 -14.68 -17.28 9.25
N MET A 261 -13.94 -17.27 10.36
CA MET A 261 -12.52 -16.85 10.33
C MET A 261 -11.71 -17.79 9.43
N PHE A 262 -11.84 -19.09 9.66
CA PHE A 262 -11.43 -20.15 8.73
C PHE A 262 -12.61 -21.11 8.56
N GLY A 263 -13.00 -21.37 7.31
CA GLY A 263 -14.11 -22.26 7.00
C GLY A 263 -13.62 -23.55 6.34
N GLN A 264 -14.30 -24.67 6.59
CA GLN A 264 -14.03 -25.90 5.84
C GLN A 264 -14.47 -25.78 4.37
N LYS A 265 -15.51 -24.98 4.09
CA LYS A 265 -16.02 -24.70 2.76
C LYS A 265 -15.48 -23.37 2.24
N LEU A 266 -14.83 -23.41 1.09
CA LEU A 266 -14.18 -22.31 0.40
C LEU A 266 -15.11 -21.76 -0.67
N ARG A 267 -15.27 -20.43 -0.73
CA ARG A 267 -16.30 -19.76 -1.54
C ARG A 267 -15.76 -18.94 -2.70
N HIS A 268 -14.44 -18.77 -2.79
CA HIS A 268 -13.77 -18.08 -3.89
C HIS A 268 -12.28 -18.41 -3.91
N VAL A 269 -11.62 -18.15 -5.04
CA VAL A 269 -10.16 -18.17 -5.12
C VAL A 269 -9.62 -17.12 -4.12
N GLY A 270 -8.63 -17.49 -3.32
CA GLY A 270 -8.09 -16.61 -2.29
C GLY A 270 -8.71 -16.78 -0.89
N ASP A 271 -9.76 -17.59 -0.74
CA ASP A 271 -10.39 -17.87 0.57
C ASP A 271 -9.41 -18.58 1.52
N ARG A 272 -9.59 -18.40 2.83
CA ARG A 272 -8.58 -18.75 3.84
C ARG A 272 -8.62 -20.25 4.18
N VAL A 273 -7.54 -20.96 3.88
CA VAL A 273 -7.39 -22.41 4.19
C VAL A 273 -6.71 -22.57 5.54
N ALA A 274 -5.56 -21.94 5.71
CA ALA A 274 -4.77 -21.92 6.94
C ALA A 274 -3.93 -20.64 7.02
N ALA A 275 -3.44 -20.29 8.21
CA ALA A 275 -2.46 -19.25 8.42
C ALA A 275 -1.28 -19.79 9.20
N VAL A 276 -0.07 -19.45 8.78
CA VAL A 276 1.16 -19.74 9.52
C VAL A 276 1.66 -18.45 10.15
N VAL A 277 1.91 -18.49 11.46
CA VAL A 277 2.63 -17.46 12.21
C VAL A 277 4.05 -17.96 12.47
N ALA A 278 5.06 -17.23 12.04
CA ALA A 278 6.47 -17.61 12.21
C ALA A 278 7.36 -16.41 12.56
N GLU A 279 8.59 -16.69 12.99
CA GLU A 279 9.58 -15.68 13.38
C GLU A 279 10.13 -14.87 12.19
N SER A 280 10.05 -15.40 10.97
CA SER A 280 10.43 -14.69 9.75
C SER A 280 9.50 -15.04 8.58
N GLU A 281 9.54 -14.22 7.53
CA GLU A 281 8.76 -14.44 6.32
C GLU A 281 9.19 -15.72 5.60
N GLU A 282 10.49 -15.98 5.50
CA GLU A 282 11.05 -17.16 4.84
C GLU A 282 10.57 -18.45 5.53
N ILE A 283 10.55 -18.47 6.86
CA ILE A 283 10.05 -19.61 7.65
C ILE A 283 8.54 -19.77 7.42
N ALA A 284 7.77 -18.68 7.43
CA ALA A 284 6.33 -18.73 7.19
C ALA A 284 6.02 -19.31 5.80
N LEU A 285 6.74 -18.88 4.76
CA LEU A 285 6.58 -19.38 3.39
C LEU A 285 7.00 -20.85 3.26
N ALA A 286 8.12 -21.24 3.88
CA ALA A 286 8.57 -22.64 3.90
C ALA A 286 7.55 -23.56 4.59
N ALA A 287 6.99 -23.11 5.72
CA ALA A 287 5.95 -23.85 6.44
C ALA A 287 4.65 -23.98 5.64
N LEU A 288 4.24 -22.94 4.90
CA LEU A 288 3.07 -23.03 4.01
C LEU A 288 3.21 -24.16 2.97
N ALA A 289 4.41 -24.36 2.43
CA ALA A 289 4.68 -25.43 1.46
C ALA A 289 4.64 -26.85 2.07
N LEU A 290 4.64 -26.96 3.41
CA LEU A 290 4.56 -28.24 4.13
C LEU A 290 3.14 -28.63 4.52
N ILE A 291 2.15 -27.76 4.31
CA ILE A 291 0.74 -28.05 4.60
C ILE A 291 0.18 -28.95 3.49
N ASP A 292 -0.35 -30.12 3.88
CA ASP A 292 -1.03 -31.03 2.98
C ASP A 292 -2.55 -30.81 3.06
N VAL A 293 -3.19 -30.60 1.92
CA VAL A 293 -4.61 -30.26 1.84
C VAL A 293 -5.25 -30.89 0.61
N GLU A 294 -6.38 -31.57 0.83
CA GLU A 294 -7.19 -32.12 -0.24
C GLU A 294 -8.54 -31.42 -0.30
N TYR A 295 -9.02 -31.24 -1.53
CA TYR A 295 -10.26 -30.55 -1.81
C TYR A 295 -11.23 -31.44 -2.59
N GLN A 296 -12.50 -31.44 -2.17
CA GLN A 296 -13.60 -31.72 -3.08
C GLN A 296 -13.96 -30.42 -3.81
N VAL A 297 -13.54 -30.29 -5.07
CA VAL A 297 -13.90 -29.14 -5.91
C VAL A 297 -15.40 -29.20 -6.24
N LEU A 298 -16.10 -28.11 -5.98
CA LEU A 298 -17.54 -27.97 -6.21
C LEU A 298 -17.81 -27.07 -7.43
N LYS A 299 -19.00 -27.19 -8.02
CA LYS A 299 -19.41 -26.30 -9.10
C LYS A 299 -19.48 -24.85 -8.58
N PRO A 300 -18.69 -23.90 -9.11
CA PRO A 300 -18.77 -22.52 -8.69
C PRO A 300 -20.03 -21.83 -9.25
N VAL A 301 -20.44 -20.75 -8.59
CA VAL A 301 -21.47 -19.81 -9.06
C VAL A 301 -20.73 -18.57 -9.53
N MET A 302 -20.77 -18.30 -10.84
CA MET A 302 -19.97 -17.27 -11.49
C MET A 302 -20.81 -16.07 -11.93
N SER A 303 -22.12 -16.11 -11.74
CA SER A 303 -23.03 -15.01 -12.03
C SER A 303 -24.19 -14.94 -11.03
N ILE A 304 -24.87 -13.79 -11.01
CA ILE A 304 -26.09 -13.60 -10.20
C ILE A 304 -27.18 -14.59 -10.64
N ASP A 305 -27.39 -14.76 -11.95
CA ASP A 305 -28.41 -15.66 -12.50
C ASP A 305 -28.20 -17.12 -12.08
N GLU A 306 -26.95 -17.59 -12.03
CA GLU A 306 -26.61 -18.92 -11.52
C GLU A 306 -26.91 -19.06 -10.03
N GLY A 307 -26.68 -17.99 -9.24
CA GLY A 307 -26.94 -17.95 -7.80
C GLY A 307 -28.44 -18.04 -7.47
N ASP A 308 -29.28 -17.44 -8.30
CA ASP A 308 -30.75 -17.50 -8.19
C ASP A 308 -31.34 -18.80 -8.76
N GLY A 309 -30.50 -19.73 -9.23
CA GLY A 309 -30.91 -21.02 -9.77
C GLY A 309 -31.49 -20.94 -11.19
N GLY A 310 -31.08 -19.96 -11.98
CA GLY A 310 -31.58 -19.72 -13.34
C GLY A 310 -32.98 -19.10 -13.39
N ARG A 311 -33.49 -18.58 -12.25
CA ARG A 311 -34.72 -17.78 -12.24
C ARG A 311 -34.41 -16.41 -12.81
N SER A 312 -34.60 -16.28 -14.12
CA SER A 312 -34.63 -14.99 -14.81
C SER A 312 -35.42 -13.97 -13.97
N THR A 313 -34.77 -12.87 -13.63
CA THR A 313 -35.38 -11.71 -12.95
C THR A 313 -36.36 -10.96 -13.85
N ALA A 314 -36.67 -11.47 -15.04
CA ALA A 314 -37.80 -11.03 -15.84
C ALA A 314 -39.13 -11.39 -15.13
N GLY A 315 -39.57 -10.53 -14.21
CA GLY A 315 -41.01 -10.35 -13.98
C GLY A 315 -41.55 -10.56 -12.57
N THR A 316 -40.75 -10.76 -11.52
CA THR A 316 -41.31 -10.81 -10.16
C THR A 316 -40.97 -9.56 -9.35
N ARG A 317 -41.67 -8.46 -9.62
CA ARG A 317 -41.89 -7.42 -8.60
C ARG A 317 -42.62 -8.08 -7.43
N ARG A 318 -41.89 -8.61 -6.45
CA ARG A 318 -42.50 -8.95 -5.16
C ARG A 318 -42.94 -7.62 -4.54
N ALA A 319 -44.25 -7.44 -4.44
CA ALA A 319 -44.84 -6.33 -3.71
C ALA A 319 -44.25 -6.33 -2.28
N ASN A 320 -43.56 -5.26 -1.93
CA ASN A 320 -43.18 -4.98 -0.55
C ASN A 320 -44.47 -4.79 0.26
N SER A 321 -44.93 -5.84 0.93
CA SER A 321 -45.88 -5.69 2.02
C SER A 321 -45.10 -5.10 3.21
N LEU A 322 -45.17 -3.78 3.34
CA LEU A 322 -44.80 -3.06 4.56
C LEU A 322 -45.50 -3.73 5.75
N ARG A 323 -44.74 -4.39 6.63
CA ARG A 323 -45.26 -4.76 7.96
C ARG A 323 -45.54 -3.45 8.71
N PRO A 324 -46.72 -3.27 9.33
CA PRO A 324 -47.01 -2.07 10.09
C PRO A 324 -46.09 -2.02 11.32
N ARG A 325 -45.46 -0.85 11.52
CA ARG A 325 -44.74 -0.54 12.76
C ARG A 325 -45.73 -0.66 13.92
N ARG A 326 -45.44 -1.53 14.88
CA ARG A 326 -46.13 -1.50 16.17
C ARG A 326 -45.76 -0.20 16.88
N THR A 327 -46.79 0.56 17.24
CA THR A 327 -46.76 1.70 18.15
C THR A 327 -46.29 1.31 19.53
#